data_AF-A0AAX3PHE7-F1
#
_entry.id   AF-A0AAX3PHE7-F1
#
_cell.length_a   1.000
_cell.length_b   1.000
_cell.length_c   1.000
_cell.angle_alpha   90.00
_cell.angle_beta   90.00
_cell.angle_gamma   90.00
#
_symmetry.space_group_name_H-M   'P 1'
#
loop_
_entity.id
_entity.type
_entity.pdbx_description
1 polymer ?
#
loop_
_entity_poly.entity_id
_entity_poly.type
_entity_poly.pdbx_seq_one_letter_code
_entity_poly.pdbx_strand_id
1 'polypeptide(L)'
;MNMNVKMNNKAKTSRLVVAKQMSNLDKIFVVQLKYYLNNKSRVIDDANEIEISSVNGLIDYEIHKIEHEEKKIIFLYGSSPYVIDLKN
;
A
#
# COMPACT_ATOMS: atom_id res chain seq x y z
N MET A 1 -17.01 -1.23 -35.92
CA MET A 1 -17.03 -1.78 -34.55
C MET A 1 -16.27 -0.81 -33.65
N ASN A 2 -16.99 -0.04 -32.82
CA ASN A 2 -16.38 0.93 -31.91
C ASN A 2 -15.79 0.20 -30.71
N MET A 3 -14.47 0.00 -30.69
CA MET A 3 -13.77 -0.37 -29.47
C MET A 3 -13.81 0.83 -28.52
N ASN A 4 -14.77 0.78 -27.60
CA ASN A 4 -14.82 1.67 -26.46
C ASN A 4 -13.68 1.26 -25.50
N VAL A 5 -12.44 1.58 -25.87
CA VAL A 5 -11.32 1.54 -24.94
C VAL A 5 -11.50 2.74 -24.01
N LYS A 6 -12.39 2.60 -23.02
CA LYS A 6 -12.29 3.39 -21.79
C LYS A 6 -10.96 2.96 -21.17
N MET A 7 -9.87 3.60 -21.61
CA MET A 7 -8.62 3.66 -20.86
C MET A 7 -8.99 4.17 -19.48
N ASN A 8 -9.09 3.23 -18.55
CA ASN A 8 -9.31 3.49 -17.15
C ASN A 8 -8.02 4.20 -16.70
N ASN A 9 -8.00 5.53 -16.68
CA ASN A 9 -6.86 6.36 -16.29
C ASN A 9 -6.54 6.23 -14.78
N LYS A 10 -6.33 5.00 -14.32
CA LYS A 10 -5.85 4.71 -12.97
C LYS A 10 -4.34 4.68 -13.03
N ALA A 11 -3.69 5.69 -12.47
CA ALA A 11 -2.23 5.69 -12.36
C ALA A 11 -1.84 4.66 -11.29
N LYS A 12 -1.24 3.54 -11.71
CA LYS A 12 -0.68 2.53 -10.81
C LYS A 12 0.68 3.01 -10.34
N THR A 13 0.81 3.28 -9.04
CA THR A 13 2.09 3.65 -8.42
C THR A 13 2.56 2.51 -7.53
N SER A 14 3.88 2.32 -7.47
CA SER A 14 4.53 1.32 -6.64
C SER A 14 5.78 1.91 -6.03
N ARG A 15 5.96 1.76 -4.71
CA ARG A 15 7.20 2.14 -4.02
C ARG A 15 7.58 1.12 -2.95
N LEU A 16 8.86 1.03 -2.65
CA LEU A 16 9.35 0.27 -1.51
C LEU A 16 9.19 1.12 -0.25
N VAL A 17 8.66 0.51 0.81
CA VAL A 17 8.47 1.14 2.12
C VAL A 17 8.96 0.23 3.23
N VAL A 18 9.33 0.82 4.35
CA VAL A 18 9.71 0.09 5.56
C VAL A 18 8.48 -0.04 6.45
N ALA A 19 8.13 -1.28 6.76
CA ALA A 19 7.16 -1.64 7.76
C ALA A 19 7.86 -1.98 9.08
N LYS A 20 7.26 -1.63 10.22
CA LYS A 20 7.78 -1.93 11.57
C LYS A 20 6.77 -2.78 12.32
N GLN A 21 7.22 -3.83 13.01
CA GLN A 21 6.32 -4.63 13.85
C GLN A 21 5.83 -3.80 15.03
N MET A 22 4.53 -3.84 15.33
CA MET A 22 3.97 -3.00 16.40
C MET A 22 4.47 -3.39 17.81
N SER A 23 4.77 -4.68 18.03
CA SER A 23 5.23 -5.20 19.31
C SER A 23 6.75 -5.19 19.49
N ASN A 24 7.52 -4.92 18.42
CA ASN A 24 8.98 -4.91 18.44
C ASN A 24 9.51 -3.97 17.33
N LEU A 25 9.92 -2.77 17.73
CA LEU A 25 10.35 -1.73 16.80
C LEU A 25 11.70 -2.04 16.12
N ASP A 26 12.48 -2.99 16.65
CA ASP A 26 13.72 -3.45 16.03
C ASP A 26 13.44 -4.41 14.86
N LYS A 27 12.24 -5.00 14.80
CA LYS A 27 11.79 -5.82 13.68
C LYS A 27 11.22 -4.94 12.56
N ILE A 28 12.10 -4.62 11.62
CA ILE A 28 11.75 -3.92 10.38
C ILE A 28 11.60 -4.91 9.22
N PHE A 29 10.78 -4.53 8.25
CA PHE A 29 10.45 -5.36 7.10
C PHE A 29 10.21 -4.49 5.88
N VAL A 30 10.92 -4.72 4.77
CA VAL A 30 10.72 -3.94 3.53
C VAL A 30 9.63 -4.60 2.70
N VAL A 31 8.68 -3.81 2.23
CA VAL A 31 7.55 -4.26 1.42
C VAL A 31 7.33 -3.35 0.21
N GLN A 32 6.68 -3.90 -0.81
CA GLN A 32 6.22 -3.15 -1.96
C GLN A 32 4.79 -2.66 -1.70
N LEU A 33 4.63 -1.35 -1.56
CA LEU A 33 3.35 -0.66 -1.45
C LEU A 33 2.89 -0.24 -2.85
N LYS A 34 1.77 -0.80 -3.29
CA LYS A 34 1.14 -0.48 -4.59
C LYS A 34 -0.17 0.25 -4.33
N TYR A 35 -0.45 1.28 -5.11
CA TYR A 35 -1.69 2.04 -4.97
C TYR A 35 -2.18 2.58 -6.31
N TYR A 36 -3.50 2.61 -6.46
CA TYR A 36 -4.19 3.05 -7.68
C TYR A 36 -4.90 4.38 -7.44
N LEU A 37 -4.39 5.42 -8.11
CA LEU A 37 -4.92 6.77 -8.02
C LEU A 37 -5.97 6.99 -9.12
N ASN A 38 -7.16 7.49 -8.77
CA ASN A 38 -8.10 8.00 -9.77
C ASN A 38 -7.63 9.40 -10.14
N ASN A 39 -7.08 9.57 -11.35
CA ASN A 39 -6.82 10.85 -12.02
C ASN A 39 -6.40 12.06 -11.15
N LYS A 40 -5.15 12.49 -11.34
CA LYS A 40 -4.53 13.79 -10.95
C LYS A 40 -4.05 13.99 -9.52
N SER A 41 -4.53 13.25 -8.51
CA SER A 41 -3.93 13.35 -7.17
C SER A 41 -2.73 12.39 -7.06
N ARG A 42 -1.56 12.90 -6.65
CA ARG A 42 -0.35 12.09 -6.37
C ARG A 42 -0.31 11.61 -4.90
N VAL A 43 -1.37 11.83 -4.14
CA VAL A 43 -1.43 11.57 -2.71
C VAL A 43 -2.10 10.22 -2.47
N ILE A 44 -1.48 9.37 -1.63
CA ILE A 44 -2.01 8.05 -1.29
C ILE A 44 -3.35 8.09 -0.56
N ASP A 45 -3.67 9.23 0.07
CA ASP A 45 -4.94 9.47 0.77
C ASP A 45 -6.16 9.40 -0.18
N ASP A 46 -5.95 9.61 -1.49
CA ASP A 46 -6.98 9.49 -2.54
C ASP A 46 -6.89 8.18 -3.34
N ALA A 47 -6.12 7.19 -2.85
CA ALA A 47 -6.01 5.89 -3.50
C ALA A 47 -7.34 5.13 -3.38
N ASN A 48 -7.85 4.64 -4.50
CA ASN A 48 -9.07 3.82 -4.50
C ASN A 48 -8.78 2.38 -4.08
N GLU A 49 -7.52 1.98 -4.18
CA GLU A 49 -7.06 0.63 -3.94
C GLU A 49 -5.60 0.69 -3.51
N ILE A 50 -5.30 -0.02 -2.43
CA ILE A 50 -3.97 -0.14 -1.84
C ILE A 50 -3.70 -1.64 -1.70
N GLU A 51 -2.53 -2.06 -2.14
CA GLU A 51 -2.02 -3.42 -1.97
C GLU A 51 -0.64 -3.34 -1.30
N ILE A 52 -0.32 -4.30 -0.45
CA ILE A 52 1.02 -4.47 0.12
C ILE A 52 1.50 -5.86 -0.24
N SER A 53 2.70 -5.96 -0.77
CA SER A 53 3.28 -7.24 -1.18
C SER A 53 4.76 -7.34 -0.79
N SER A 54 5.31 -8.55 -0.80
CA SER A 54 6.74 -8.76 -0.63
C SER A 54 7.53 -7.99 -1.70
N VAL A 55 8.82 -7.73 -1.46
CA VAL A 55 9.67 -6.97 -2.41
C VAL A 55 9.68 -7.57 -3.82
N ASN A 56 9.56 -8.90 -3.93
CA ASN A 56 9.48 -9.61 -5.20
C ASN A 56 8.04 -9.78 -5.74
N GLY A 57 7.04 -9.26 -5.03
CA GLY A 57 5.62 -9.32 -5.41
C GLY A 57 4.99 -10.71 -5.35
N LEU A 58 5.64 -11.70 -4.73
CA LEU A 58 5.15 -13.09 -4.67
C LEU A 58 4.15 -13.34 -3.55
N ILE A 59 4.15 -12.50 -2.52
CA ILE A 59 3.28 -12.64 -1.35
C ILE A 59 2.54 -11.32 -1.18
N ASP A 60 1.22 -11.36 -1.24
CA ASP A 60 0.38 -10.23 -0.87
C ASP A 60 0.03 -10.33 0.63
N TYR A 61 0.05 -9.18 1.31
CA TYR A 61 -0.26 -9.09 2.73
C TYR A 61 -1.66 -8.55 2.95
N GLU A 62 -2.35 -9.11 3.94
CA GLU A 62 -3.68 -8.66 4.33
C GLU A 62 -3.57 -7.30 5.04
N ILE A 63 -4.24 -6.29 4.47
CA ILE A 63 -4.39 -4.99 5.09
C ILE A 63 -5.46 -5.10 6.17
N HIS A 64 -5.07 -4.83 7.41
CA HIS A 64 -5.97 -4.89 8.56
C HIS A 64 -6.67 -3.54 8.81
N LYS A 65 -5.94 -2.44 8.65
CA LYS A 65 -6.46 -1.08 8.88
C LYS A 65 -5.68 -0.03 8.10
N ILE A 66 -6.36 1.00 7.62
CA ILE A 66 -5.75 2.23 7.11
C ILE A 66 -6.20 3.38 8.01
N GLU A 67 -5.26 4.13 8.56
CA GLU A 67 -5.50 5.28 9.43
C GLU A 67 -5.16 6.56 8.66
N HIS A 68 -6.18 7.21 8.13
CA HIS A 68 -6.02 8.40 7.28
C HIS A 68 -5.45 9.62 8.03
N GLU A 69 -5.90 9.87 9.27
CA GLU A 69 -5.39 11.01 10.06
C GLU A 69 -3.92 10.83 10.48
N GLU A 70 -3.56 9.61 10.85
CA GLU A 70 -2.18 9.28 11.25
C GLU A 70 -1.28 8.96 10.07
N LYS A 71 -1.84 8.84 8.85
CA LYS A 71 -1.16 8.42 7.64
C LYS A 71 -0.43 7.09 7.82
N LYS A 72 -1.12 6.08 8.34
CA LYS A 72 -0.56 4.74 8.60
C LYS A 72 -1.34 3.64 7.89
N ILE A 73 -0.64 2.59 7.50
CA ILE A 73 -1.25 1.34 7.04
C ILE A 73 -0.79 0.21 7.94
N ILE A 74 -1.75 -0.53 8.50
CA ILE A 74 -1.52 -1.70 9.35
C ILE A 74 -1.86 -2.94 8.54
N PHE A 75 -0.92 -3.88 8.47
CA PHE A 75 -1.09 -5.15 7.76
C PHE A 75 -0.52 -6.31 8.55
N LEU A 76 -0.90 -7.53 8.17
CA LEU A 76 -0.45 -8.75 8.83
C LEU A 76 0.63 -9.47 8.02
N TYR A 77 1.70 -9.88 8.71
CA TYR A 77 2.62 -10.89 8.22
C TYR A 77 2.62 -12.07 9.20
N GLY A 78 2.05 -13.19 8.77
CA GLY A 78 1.63 -14.25 9.69
C GLY A 78 0.60 -13.71 10.69
N SER A 79 0.80 -13.96 11.98
CA SER A 79 -0.06 -13.43 13.05
C SER A 79 0.42 -12.10 13.64
N SER A 80 1.44 -11.49 13.04
CA SER A 80 2.07 -10.28 13.58
C SER A 80 1.63 -9.03 12.83
N PRO A 81 1.18 -7.97 13.54
CA PRO A 81 0.85 -6.70 12.91
C PRO A 81 2.08 -5.84 12.65
N TYR A 82 2.13 -5.28 11.45
CA TYR A 82 3.15 -4.36 10.96
C TYR A 82 2.52 -3.03 10.54
N VAL A 83 3.23 -1.94 10.77
CA VAL A 83 2.84 -0.57 10.44
C VAL A 83 3.76 0.01 9.37
N ILE A 84 3.18 0.59 8.34
CA ILE A 84 3.84 1.52 7.40
C ILE A 84 3.41 2.93 7.77
N ASP A 85 4.38 3.82 8.00
CA ASP A 85 4.13 5.25 8.13
C ASP A 85 4.28 5.92 6.76
N LEU A 86 3.23 6.61 6.30
CA LEU A 86 3.16 7.28 5.00
C LEU A 86 3.55 8.75 5.05
N LYS A 87 3.94 9.29 6.22
CA LYS A 87 4.39 10.69 6.36
C LYS A 87 5.71 10.98 5.66
N ASN A 88 6.48 9.95 5.30
CA ASN A 88 7.76 10.04 4.58
C ASN A 88 7.66 9.64 3.09
#